data_AF-A0A195EFN6-F1
#
_entry.id   AF-A0A195EFN6-F1
#
_cell.length_a   1.000
_cell.length_b   1.000
_cell.length_c   1.000
_cell.angle_alpha   90.00
_cell.angle_beta   90.00
_cell.angle_gamma   90.00
#
_symmetry.space_group_name_H-M   'P 1'
#
loop_
_entity.id
_entity.type
_entity.pdbx_description
1 polymer ?
#
loop_
_entity_poly.entity_id
_entity_poly.type
_entity_poly.pdbx_seq_one_letter_code
_entity_poly.pdbx_strand_id
1 'polypeptide(L)'
;MASARVLNQILQRRHLITHVPNTSYCLSIVPSIKHSVCYSTKKSVTKVNSNETNNQVQIGTAKVVKENLKSAGYLGVIIGGIGVTAFMFYALFSELFSSKSPYSVYSEARVRCIEHPKVMDILGAPVKAFGDETRRGRRRHITHTYYIKDGVKYMRIRFYVKGTRRQGTVYAEVKENASGNYEYSYLYVTVNHVGTIVIEDNQDTAKTQQDDNSTMDFNFLLNNR
;
A
#
# COMPACT_ATOMS: atom_id res chain seq x y z
N MET A 1 -43.59 16.55 -37.20
CA MET A 1 -43.97 16.60 -35.77
C MET A 1 -43.67 15.25 -35.17
N ALA A 2 -42.68 15.20 -34.28
CA ALA A 2 -42.15 13.97 -33.69
C ALA A 2 -43.17 13.35 -32.73
N SER A 3 -43.35 12.03 -32.86
CA SER A 3 -44.29 11.25 -32.05
C SER A 3 -43.75 11.03 -30.63
N ALA A 4 -44.67 11.10 -29.69
CA ALA A 4 -44.46 11.15 -28.26
C ALA A 4 -44.60 9.75 -27.63
N ARG A 5 -43.84 9.56 -26.54
CA ARG A 5 -44.21 8.84 -25.30
C ARG A 5 -44.29 7.30 -25.34
N VAL A 6 -43.25 6.70 -24.73
CA VAL A 6 -43.29 5.83 -23.53
C VAL A 6 -44.45 4.83 -23.42
N LEU A 7 -44.12 3.53 -23.35
CA LEU A 7 -44.82 2.62 -22.43
C LEU A 7 -43.94 1.43 -22.00
N ASN A 8 -43.95 1.22 -20.69
CA ASN A 8 -43.27 0.19 -19.88
C ASN A 8 -44.25 -0.98 -19.63
N GLN A 9 -43.83 -2.23 -19.83
CA GLN A 9 -44.47 -3.47 -19.30
C GLN A 9 -43.38 -4.57 -19.19
N ILE A 10 -42.90 -4.98 -18.02
CA ILE A 10 -43.50 -5.83 -16.96
C ILE A 10 -43.76 -7.28 -17.40
N LEU A 11 -42.89 -8.17 -16.86
CA LEU A 11 -43.13 -9.53 -16.36
C LEU A 11 -43.75 -10.61 -17.27
N GLN A 12 -43.00 -11.70 -17.44
CA GLN A 12 -43.33 -13.08 -17.05
C GLN A 12 -42.79 -14.09 -18.08
N ARG A 13 -41.94 -15.04 -17.66
CA ARG A 13 -42.14 -16.46 -17.98
C ARG A 13 -41.25 -17.38 -17.14
N ARG A 14 -41.90 -18.46 -16.71
CA ARG A 14 -41.55 -19.47 -15.70
C ARG A 14 -40.40 -20.40 -16.11
N HIS A 15 -39.80 -20.98 -15.07
CA HIS A 15 -38.99 -22.21 -15.04
C HIS A 15 -39.66 -23.41 -15.75
N LEU A 16 -38.85 -24.23 -16.46
CA LEU A 16 -38.46 -25.60 -16.03
C LEU A 16 -37.71 -26.34 -17.16
N ILE A 17 -36.45 -26.69 -16.86
CA ILE A 17 -35.73 -27.96 -17.11
C ILE A 17 -35.93 -28.65 -18.48
N THR A 18 -34.85 -28.64 -19.27
CA THR A 18 -34.43 -29.77 -20.11
C THR A 18 -32.95 -30.05 -19.86
N HIS A 19 -32.65 -31.26 -19.38
CA HIS A 19 -31.34 -31.92 -19.48
C HIS A 19 -30.89 -31.95 -20.95
N VAL A 20 -29.60 -31.76 -21.28
CA VAL A 20 -28.56 -32.71 -21.76
C VAL A 20 -27.27 -31.91 -22.15
N PRO A 21 -26.12 -32.53 -22.47
CA PRO A 21 -24.93 -32.65 -21.63
C PRO A 21 -23.81 -31.63 -21.90
N ASN A 22 -22.89 -31.54 -20.93
CA ASN A 22 -21.60 -30.84 -21.03
C ASN A 22 -20.70 -31.43 -22.12
N THR A 23 -20.35 -30.65 -23.14
CA THR A 23 -19.17 -30.88 -23.98
C THR A 23 -18.04 -29.99 -23.50
N SER A 24 -17.22 -30.57 -22.62
CA SER A 24 -15.94 -30.01 -22.18
C SER A 24 -14.87 -30.39 -23.21
N TYR A 25 -14.31 -29.40 -23.91
CA TYR A 25 -13.06 -29.59 -24.65
C TYR A 25 -11.90 -29.63 -23.63
N CYS A 26 -11.59 -30.84 -23.16
CA CYS A 26 -10.37 -31.12 -22.41
C CYS A 26 -9.24 -31.39 -23.41
N LEU A 27 -8.26 -30.49 -23.49
CA LEU A 27 -6.94 -30.83 -24.03
C LEU A 27 -6.22 -31.73 -23.01
N SER A 28 -6.38 -33.05 -23.17
CA SER A 28 -5.58 -34.03 -22.45
C SER A 28 -4.25 -34.23 -23.18
N ILE A 29 -3.23 -33.47 -22.79
CA ILE A 29 -1.85 -33.84 -23.11
C ILE A 29 -1.45 -34.94 -22.14
N VAL A 30 -1.27 -36.15 -22.67
CA VAL A 30 -0.77 -37.32 -21.95
C VAL A 30 0.76 -37.23 -21.86
N PRO A 31 1.38 -37.26 -20.67
CA PRO A 31 2.77 -37.64 -20.55
C PRO A 31 2.82 -39.08 -20.04
N SER A 32 2.91 -40.03 -20.97
CA SER A 32 3.39 -41.38 -20.68
C SER A 32 4.88 -41.40 -21.00
N ILE A 33 5.72 -41.10 -20.01
CA ILE A 33 7.15 -41.39 -20.08
C ILE A 33 7.52 -42.20 -18.85
N LYS A 34 7.71 -43.50 -19.07
CA LYS A 34 8.30 -44.44 -18.11
C LYS A 34 9.73 -44.01 -17.83
N HIS A 35 10.03 -43.62 -16.59
CA HIS A 35 11.41 -43.43 -16.15
C HIS A 35 12.00 -44.77 -15.73
N SER A 36 12.87 -45.33 -16.57
CA SER A 36 13.80 -46.39 -16.16
C SER A 36 15.09 -46.28 -16.97
N VAL A 37 16.04 -45.47 -16.51
CA VAL A 37 17.46 -45.67 -16.84
C VAL A 37 18.26 -45.45 -15.57
N CYS A 38 18.85 -46.55 -15.10
CA CYS A 38 19.78 -46.62 -13.98
C CYS A 38 21.18 -46.40 -14.54
N TYR A 39 21.87 -45.35 -14.11
CA TYR A 39 23.31 -45.23 -14.28
C TYR A 39 23.97 -45.44 -12.92
N SER A 40 24.59 -46.61 -12.77
CA SER A 40 25.47 -46.95 -11.67
C SER A 40 26.88 -46.47 -12.01
N THR A 41 27.38 -45.45 -11.32
CA THR A 41 28.81 -45.17 -11.24
C THR A 41 29.30 -45.56 -9.86
N LYS A 42 30.12 -46.62 -9.82
CA LYS A 42 30.80 -47.10 -8.62
C LYS A 42 31.78 -46.03 -8.15
N LYS A 43 31.44 -45.28 -7.10
CA LYS A 43 32.40 -44.46 -6.36
C LYS A 43 32.98 -45.33 -5.24
N SER A 44 34.26 -45.67 -5.36
CA SER A 44 35.02 -46.33 -4.31
C SER A 44 35.08 -45.44 -3.07
N VAL A 45 34.77 -46.05 -1.94
CA VAL A 45 34.84 -45.46 -0.61
C VAL A 45 36.31 -45.24 -0.27
N THR A 46 36.77 -43.98 -0.29
CA THR A 46 37.97 -43.58 0.45
C THR A 46 37.51 -42.97 1.76
N LYS A 47 37.67 -43.74 2.85
CA LYS A 47 37.55 -43.24 4.22
C LYS A 47 38.59 -42.13 4.41
N VAL A 48 38.14 -40.91 4.69
CA VAL A 48 38.99 -39.85 5.25
C VAL A 48 38.27 -39.26 6.45
N ASN A 49 38.97 -39.30 7.57
CA ASN A 49 38.61 -38.72 8.85
C ASN A 49 38.42 -37.20 8.75
N SER A 50 37.42 -36.72 9.48
CA SER A 50 37.39 -35.44 10.21
C SER A 50 38.18 -34.25 9.66
N ASN A 51 37.50 -33.35 8.92
CA ASN A 51 37.51 -31.86 9.03
C ASN A 51 37.40 -31.11 7.67
N GLU A 52 36.54 -30.08 7.65
CA GLU A 52 36.41 -28.99 6.65
C GLU A 52 36.21 -29.31 5.15
N THR A 53 34.98 -29.20 4.62
CA THR A 53 34.77 -28.89 3.19
C THR A 53 33.37 -28.30 2.89
N ASN A 54 33.27 -26.99 2.67
CA ASN A 54 32.04 -26.32 2.19
C ASN A 54 32.32 -25.20 1.16
N ASN A 55 33.28 -25.42 0.25
CA ASN A 55 33.86 -24.29 -0.47
C ASN A 55 33.88 -24.40 -2.01
N GLN A 56 33.37 -25.41 -2.71
CA GLN A 56 33.66 -25.50 -4.15
C GLN A 56 32.92 -24.48 -5.05
N VAL A 57 31.69 -24.08 -4.73
CA VAL A 57 30.96 -23.03 -5.49
C VAL A 57 31.37 -21.62 -5.04
N GLN A 58 31.76 -21.47 -3.77
CA GLN A 58 32.30 -20.20 -3.26
C GLN A 58 33.76 -19.98 -3.67
N ILE A 59 34.59 -21.02 -3.81
CA ILE A 59 36.00 -20.87 -4.24
C ILE A 59 36.07 -20.34 -5.65
N GLY A 60 35.17 -20.73 -6.56
CA GLY A 60 35.14 -20.17 -7.93
C GLY A 60 35.02 -18.66 -7.88
N THR A 61 33.87 -18.16 -7.41
CA THR A 61 33.57 -16.72 -7.34
C THR A 61 34.49 -15.96 -6.39
N ALA A 62 34.80 -16.52 -5.22
CA ALA A 62 35.69 -15.87 -4.24
C ALA A 62 37.15 -15.86 -4.71
N LYS A 63 37.63 -16.84 -5.47
CA LYS A 63 38.98 -16.82 -6.05
C LYS A 63 39.07 -15.78 -7.16
N VAL A 64 38.08 -15.67 -8.05
CA VAL A 64 38.06 -14.58 -9.04
C VAL A 64 37.92 -13.21 -8.36
N VAL A 65 37.08 -13.09 -7.33
CA VAL A 65 36.96 -11.84 -6.57
C VAL A 65 38.27 -11.52 -5.85
N LYS A 66 38.97 -12.50 -5.27
CA LYS A 66 40.26 -12.33 -4.59
C LYS A 66 41.40 -11.99 -5.54
N GLU A 67 41.37 -12.51 -6.77
CA GLU A 67 42.36 -12.18 -7.80
C GLU A 67 42.10 -10.77 -8.38
N ASN A 68 40.84 -10.40 -8.62
CA ASN A 68 40.47 -9.06 -9.11
C ASN A 68 40.64 -7.95 -8.06
N LEU A 69 40.50 -8.27 -6.76
CA LEU A 69 40.73 -7.31 -5.66
C LEU A 69 42.21 -6.89 -5.52
N LYS A 70 43.17 -7.69 -6.02
CA LYS A 70 44.60 -7.36 -5.94
C LYS A 70 45.01 -6.23 -6.90
N SER A 71 44.17 -5.93 -7.89
CA SER A 71 44.43 -4.88 -8.86
C SER A 71 43.72 -3.58 -8.43
N ALA A 72 44.51 -2.61 -7.97
CA ALA A 72 44.04 -1.34 -7.42
C ALA A 72 43.05 -0.58 -8.34
N GLY A 73 43.18 -0.71 -9.66
CA GLY A 73 42.27 -0.10 -10.63
C GLY A 73 40.83 -0.65 -10.59
N TYR A 74 40.66 -1.98 -10.54
CA TYR A 74 39.32 -2.58 -10.49
C TYR A 74 38.62 -2.29 -9.16
N LEU A 75 39.37 -2.26 -8.05
CA LEU A 75 38.82 -1.85 -6.77
C LEU A 75 38.31 -0.40 -6.81
N GLY A 76 39.04 0.51 -7.47
CA GLY A 76 38.60 1.89 -7.68
C GLY A 76 37.29 1.99 -8.47
N VAL A 77 37.13 1.21 -9.55
CA VAL A 77 35.89 1.17 -10.33
C VAL A 77 34.73 0.59 -9.51
N ILE A 78 34.97 -0.46 -8.72
CA ILE A 78 33.96 -1.07 -7.85
C ILE A 78 33.49 -0.08 -6.78
N ILE A 79 34.42 0.57 -6.08
CA ILE A 79 34.11 1.58 -5.05
C ILE A 79 33.40 2.78 -5.68
N GLY A 80 33.86 3.25 -6.84
CA GLY A 80 33.22 4.32 -7.59
C GLY A 80 31.79 3.98 -7.99
N GLY A 81 31.55 2.76 -8.50
CA GLY A 81 30.23 2.28 -8.87
C GLY A 81 29.27 2.20 -7.68
N ILE A 82 29.74 1.68 -6.53
CA ILE A 82 28.96 1.66 -5.29
C ILE A 82 28.67 3.07 -4.81
N GLY A 83 29.65 3.99 -4.86
CA GLY A 83 29.48 5.38 -4.44
C GLY A 83 28.43 6.12 -5.26
N VAL A 84 28.52 6.04 -6.61
CA VAL A 84 27.54 6.69 -7.51
C VAL A 84 26.15 6.07 -7.33
N THR A 85 26.06 4.74 -7.23
CA THR A 85 24.78 4.05 -7.03
C THR A 85 24.17 4.41 -5.68
N ALA A 86 24.96 4.42 -4.60
CA ALA A 86 24.50 4.79 -3.26
C ALA A 86 24.06 6.26 -3.20
N PHE A 87 24.77 7.17 -3.88
CA PHE A 87 24.38 8.58 -3.97
C PHE A 87 23.06 8.78 -4.70
N MET A 88 22.90 8.17 -5.89
CA MET A 88 21.64 8.21 -6.66
C MET A 88 20.48 7.61 -5.87
N PHE A 89 20.71 6.44 -5.26
CA PHE A 89 19.70 5.79 -4.43
C PHE A 89 19.35 6.67 -3.22
N TYR A 90 20.34 7.26 -2.54
CA TYR A 90 20.10 8.18 -1.44
C TYR A 90 19.26 9.38 -1.89
N ALA A 91 19.60 10.04 -3.00
CA ALA A 91 18.86 11.20 -3.49
C ALA A 91 17.40 10.87 -3.85
N LEU A 92 17.18 9.74 -4.53
CA LEU A 92 15.83 9.30 -4.90
C LEU A 92 15.01 8.93 -3.65
N PHE A 93 15.62 8.22 -2.70
CA PHE A 93 14.93 7.81 -1.48
C PHE A 93 14.71 8.99 -0.54
N SER A 94 15.65 9.92 -0.42
CA SER A 94 15.47 11.13 0.37
C SER A 94 14.38 12.01 -0.21
N GLU A 95 14.18 12.03 -1.53
CA GLU A 95 13.11 12.83 -2.15
C GLU A 95 11.74 12.13 -2.06
N LEU A 96 11.67 10.83 -2.39
CA LEU A 96 10.40 10.07 -2.39
C LEU A 96 9.94 9.66 -0.99
N PHE A 97 10.87 9.37 -0.09
CA PHE A 97 10.63 9.02 1.31
C PHE A 97 10.98 10.14 2.28
N SER A 98 11.32 11.35 1.80
CA SER A 98 10.99 12.55 2.59
C SER A 98 9.54 12.39 3.03
N SER A 99 9.20 12.81 4.24
CA SER A 99 7.95 12.54 4.99
C SER A 99 6.63 12.83 4.23
N LYS A 100 6.71 13.20 2.95
CA LYS A 100 5.71 13.52 1.98
C LYS A 100 4.99 12.33 1.31
N SER A 101 5.18 11.10 1.80
CA SER A 101 4.57 9.91 1.19
C SER A 101 3.21 9.54 1.82
N PRO A 102 2.23 9.06 1.03
CA PRO A 102 0.92 8.64 1.54
C PRO A 102 1.02 7.42 2.43
N TYR A 103 2.04 6.58 2.24
CA TYR A 103 2.27 5.39 3.05
C TYR A 103 2.75 5.73 4.46
N SER A 104 3.61 6.76 4.61
CA SER A 104 4.06 7.22 5.93
C SER A 104 2.86 7.61 6.80
N VAL A 105 2.00 8.49 6.26
CA VAL A 105 0.78 8.95 6.93
C VAL A 105 -0.18 7.79 7.21
N TYR A 106 -0.37 6.87 6.26
CA TYR A 106 -1.16 5.66 6.50
C TYR A 106 -0.60 4.80 7.65
N SER A 107 0.72 4.64 7.70
CA SER A 107 1.39 3.76 8.65
C SER A 107 1.30 4.23 10.08
N GLU A 108 1.24 5.53 10.28
CA GLU A 108 1.05 6.16 11.57
C GLU A 108 -0.44 6.25 11.93
N ALA A 109 -1.29 6.69 10.99
CA ALA A 109 -2.73 6.76 11.20
C ALA A 109 -3.34 5.40 11.61
N ARG A 110 -2.90 4.29 10.99
CA ARG A 110 -3.40 2.95 11.35
C ARG A 110 -3.02 2.54 12.78
N VAL A 111 -1.84 2.94 13.26
CA VAL A 111 -1.37 2.61 14.62
C VAL A 111 -2.19 3.39 15.61
N ARG A 112 -2.33 4.71 15.40
CA ARG A 112 -3.21 5.59 16.20
C ARG A 112 -4.65 5.07 16.25
N CYS A 113 -5.19 4.56 15.14
CA CYS A 113 -6.53 3.96 15.11
C CYS A 113 -6.66 2.67 15.94
N ILE A 114 -5.64 1.80 15.92
CA ILE A 114 -5.66 0.51 16.62
C ILE A 114 -5.45 0.70 18.12
N GLU A 115 -4.63 1.67 18.51
CA GLU A 115 -4.35 2.01 19.92
C GLU A 115 -5.51 2.76 20.59
N HIS A 116 -6.36 3.44 19.81
CA HIS A 116 -7.46 4.24 20.36
C HIS A 116 -8.57 3.35 20.98
N PRO A 117 -8.85 3.46 22.30
CA PRO A 117 -9.72 2.52 23.01
C PRO A 117 -11.15 2.52 22.47
N LYS A 118 -11.71 3.70 22.15
CA LYS A 118 -13.08 3.78 21.58
C LYS A 118 -13.21 3.05 20.25
N VAL A 119 -12.15 3.05 19.44
CA VAL A 119 -12.15 2.37 18.13
C VAL A 119 -12.11 0.87 18.35
N MET A 120 -11.25 0.41 19.27
CA MET A 120 -11.15 -0.99 19.67
C MET A 120 -12.47 -1.54 20.23
N ASP A 121 -13.14 -0.79 21.11
CA ASP A 121 -14.41 -1.20 21.73
C ASP A 121 -15.55 -1.33 20.72
N ILE A 122 -15.62 -0.40 19.77
CA ILE A 122 -16.68 -0.34 18.75
C ILE A 122 -16.47 -1.39 17.66
N LEU A 123 -15.24 -1.55 17.18
CA LEU A 123 -14.92 -2.50 16.11
C LEU A 123 -14.76 -3.94 16.63
N GLY A 124 -14.26 -4.10 17.85
CA GLY A 124 -13.92 -5.37 18.47
C GLY A 124 -12.52 -5.87 18.08
N ALA A 125 -11.73 -6.31 19.05
CA ALA A 125 -10.41 -6.90 18.82
C ALA A 125 -10.53 -8.30 18.15
N PRO A 126 -9.57 -8.69 17.29
CA PRO A 126 -8.46 -7.90 16.75
C PRO A 126 -8.88 -6.96 15.61
N VAL A 127 -8.32 -5.75 15.58
CA VAL A 127 -8.56 -4.75 14.52
C VAL A 127 -7.49 -4.84 13.43
N LYS A 128 -7.93 -4.83 12.16
CA LYS A 128 -7.07 -4.84 10.97
C LYS A 128 -7.37 -3.64 10.09
N ALA A 129 -6.33 -2.98 9.59
CA ALA A 129 -6.43 -1.90 8.60
C ALA A 129 -6.07 -2.40 7.20
N PHE A 130 -6.79 -1.94 6.17
CA PHE A 130 -6.56 -2.30 4.78
C PHE A 130 -6.93 -1.15 3.84
N GLY A 131 -6.33 -1.16 2.65
CA GLY A 131 -6.65 -0.22 1.59
C GLY A 131 -7.97 -0.52 0.88
N ASP A 132 -8.27 0.23 -0.16
CA ASP A 132 -9.39 -0.02 -1.06
C ASP A 132 -9.33 -1.43 -1.66
N GLU A 133 -10.53 -1.99 -1.84
CA GLU A 133 -10.72 -3.31 -2.43
C GLU A 133 -10.87 -3.18 -3.96
N THR A 134 -9.96 -3.82 -4.68
CA THR A 134 -10.08 -3.96 -6.14
C THR A 134 -11.24 -4.90 -6.52
N ARG A 135 -11.72 -4.83 -7.77
CA ARG A 135 -12.75 -5.77 -8.30
C ARG A 135 -12.40 -7.26 -8.12
N ARG A 136 -11.11 -7.58 -7.98
CA ARG A 136 -10.59 -8.95 -7.77
C ARG A 136 -10.29 -9.27 -6.29
N GLY A 137 -10.75 -8.44 -5.34
CA GLY A 137 -10.58 -8.67 -3.90
C GLY A 137 -9.20 -8.36 -3.31
N ARG A 138 -8.27 -7.77 -4.09
CA ARG A 138 -6.96 -7.33 -3.55
C ARG A 138 -7.11 -6.01 -2.80
N ARG A 139 -6.46 -5.87 -1.64
CA ARG A 139 -6.57 -4.72 -0.71
C ARG A 139 -5.25 -3.96 -0.51
N ARG A 140 -4.52 -3.71 -1.60
CA ARG A 140 -3.13 -3.20 -1.54
C ARG A 140 -3.01 -1.67 -1.67
N HIS A 141 -4.00 -0.99 -2.26
CA HIS A 141 -3.89 0.43 -2.57
C HIS A 141 -4.72 1.28 -1.60
N ILE A 142 -4.18 2.41 -1.18
CA ILE A 142 -4.88 3.37 -0.31
C ILE A 142 -5.37 4.52 -1.19
N THR A 143 -6.62 4.97 -1.01
CA THR A 143 -7.08 6.18 -1.70
C THR A 143 -6.33 7.36 -1.10
N HIS A 144 -5.65 8.14 -1.94
CA HIS A 144 -5.00 9.37 -1.53
C HIS A 144 -5.28 10.47 -2.54
N THR A 145 -5.37 11.72 -2.09
CA THR A 145 -5.62 12.88 -2.94
C THR A 145 -4.86 14.07 -2.39
N TYR A 146 -4.10 14.73 -3.27
CA TYR A 146 -3.40 15.96 -2.97
C TYR A 146 -4.23 17.15 -3.43
N TYR A 147 -4.27 18.21 -2.63
CA TYR A 147 -4.90 19.46 -3.00
C TYR A 147 -4.18 20.63 -2.32
N ILE A 148 -4.42 21.85 -2.80
CA ILE A 148 -3.83 23.07 -2.26
C ILE A 148 -4.97 23.92 -1.74
N LYS A 149 -4.85 24.40 -0.50
CA LYS A 149 -5.79 25.34 0.12
C LYS A 149 -4.96 26.47 0.74
N ASP A 150 -5.28 27.72 0.40
CA ASP A 150 -4.62 28.92 0.93
C ASP A 150 -3.08 28.91 0.74
N GLY A 151 -2.61 28.38 -0.39
CA GLY A 151 -1.19 28.23 -0.70
C GLY A 151 -0.48 27.10 0.07
N VAL A 152 -1.17 26.40 0.97
CA VAL A 152 -0.66 25.25 1.72
C VAL A 152 -1.06 23.95 1.02
N LYS A 153 -0.13 23.00 0.92
CA LYS A 153 -0.39 21.67 0.34
C LYS A 153 -0.98 20.75 1.39
N TYR A 154 -2.06 20.08 1.02
CA TYR A 154 -2.73 19.08 1.83
C TYR A 154 -2.70 17.71 1.14
N MET A 155 -2.76 16.67 1.96
CA MET A 155 -2.97 15.31 1.51
C MET A 155 -4.06 14.66 2.35
N ARG A 156 -5.10 14.18 1.67
CA ARG A 156 -6.15 13.37 2.28
C ARG A 156 -5.93 11.90 1.92
N ILE A 157 -6.03 11.04 2.93
CA ILE A 157 -6.03 9.59 2.75
C ILE A 157 -7.32 8.99 3.29
N ARG A 158 -7.76 7.90 2.65
CA ARG A 158 -8.88 7.09 3.08
C ARG A 158 -8.50 5.62 3.04
N PHE A 159 -8.78 4.92 4.12
CA PHE A 159 -8.60 3.48 4.23
C PHE A 159 -9.69 2.86 5.10
N TYR A 160 -9.71 1.54 5.18
CA TYR A 160 -10.74 0.80 5.93
C TYR A 160 -10.13 0.07 7.10
N VAL A 161 -10.93 -0.06 8.16
CA VAL A 161 -10.59 -0.81 9.37
C VAL A 161 -11.70 -1.83 9.63
N LYS A 162 -11.32 -3.03 10.05
CA LYS A 162 -12.25 -4.11 10.37
C LYS A 162 -11.83 -4.77 11.67
N GLY A 163 -12.76 -4.82 12.61
CA GLY A 163 -12.67 -5.65 13.80
C GLY A 163 -13.55 -6.90 13.67
N THR A 164 -13.75 -7.57 14.79
CA THR A 164 -14.59 -8.78 14.88
C THR A 164 -16.08 -8.47 14.77
N ARG A 165 -16.52 -7.31 15.26
CA ARG A 165 -17.93 -6.92 15.33
C ARG A 165 -18.35 -6.07 14.13
N ARG A 166 -17.53 -5.08 13.78
CA ARG A 166 -17.87 -4.04 12.80
C ARG A 166 -16.68 -3.67 11.91
N GLN A 167 -17.00 -2.97 10.84
CA GLN A 167 -16.04 -2.32 9.95
C GLN A 167 -16.31 -0.82 9.87
N GLY A 168 -15.26 -0.05 9.63
CA GLY A 168 -15.32 1.40 9.49
C GLY A 168 -14.39 1.91 8.41
N THR A 169 -14.58 3.16 8.05
CA THR A 169 -13.74 3.90 7.12
C THR A 169 -13.00 4.97 7.90
N VAL A 170 -11.69 5.03 7.73
CA VAL A 170 -10.83 6.05 8.33
C VAL A 170 -10.55 7.12 7.30
N TYR A 171 -10.66 8.36 7.75
CA TYR A 171 -10.28 9.54 7.00
C TYR A 171 -9.19 10.26 7.78
N ALA A 172 -8.06 10.49 7.12
CA ALA A 172 -6.96 11.27 7.65
C ALA A 172 -6.59 12.36 6.67
N GLU A 173 -6.30 13.54 7.20
CA GLU A 173 -5.84 14.68 6.42
C GLU A 173 -4.62 15.27 7.08
N VAL A 174 -3.59 15.51 6.27
CA VAL A 174 -2.36 16.16 6.71
C VAL A 174 -2.13 17.43 5.90
N LYS A 175 -1.52 18.42 6.55
CA LYS A 175 -1.08 19.68 5.95
C LYS A 175 0.45 19.76 5.96
N GLU A 176 1.01 20.42 4.96
CA GLU A 176 2.44 20.71 4.89
C GLU A 176 2.77 21.97 5.71
N ASN A 177 3.62 21.83 6.73
CA ASN A 177 4.12 22.96 7.51
C ASN A 177 5.25 23.69 6.78
N ALA A 178 5.61 24.89 7.28
CA ALA A 178 6.72 25.68 6.73
C ALA A 178 8.06 24.92 6.67
N SER A 179 8.27 23.94 7.57
CA SER A 179 9.44 23.05 7.59
C SER A 179 9.37 21.91 6.56
N GLY A 180 8.29 21.79 5.78
CA GLY A 180 8.07 20.71 4.82
C GLY A 180 7.62 19.37 5.42
N ASN A 181 7.33 19.34 6.73
CA ASN A 181 6.80 18.17 7.43
C ASN A 181 5.27 18.11 7.32
N TYR A 182 4.71 16.90 7.34
CA TYR A 182 3.27 16.68 7.39
C TYR A 182 2.78 16.62 8.84
N GLU A 183 1.74 17.40 9.12
CA GLU A 183 1.03 17.43 10.40
C GLU A 183 -0.44 17.06 10.20
N TYR A 184 -1.00 16.24 11.09
CA TYR A 184 -2.41 15.87 11.02
C TYR A 184 -3.30 17.09 11.31
N SER A 185 -4.18 17.38 10.36
CA SER A 185 -5.28 18.33 10.54
C SER A 185 -6.42 17.63 11.29
N TYR A 186 -6.81 16.44 10.82
CA TYR A 186 -7.75 15.57 11.50
C TYR A 186 -7.49 14.10 11.21
N LEU A 187 -7.91 13.26 12.15
CA LEU A 187 -8.01 11.81 12.01
C LEU A 187 -9.29 11.32 12.68
N TYR A 188 -10.19 10.71 11.90
CA TYR A 188 -11.42 10.15 12.42
C TYR A 188 -11.83 8.85 11.72
N VAL A 189 -12.62 8.05 12.44
CA VAL A 189 -13.14 6.77 11.97
C VAL A 189 -14.67 6.84 11.92
N THR A 190 -15.25 6.62 10.76
CA THR A 190 -16.69 6.49 10.57
C THR A 190 -17.07 5.01 10.57
N VAL A 191 -17.91 4.60 11.52
CA VAL A 191 -18.41 3.23 11.63
C VAL A 191 -19.90 3.23 11.28
N ASN A 192 -20.27 2.35 10.34
CA ASN A 192 -21.66 2.22 9.90
C ASN A 192 -22.58 1.93 11.10
N HIS A 193 -23.68 2.70 11.21
CA HIS A 193 -24.69 2.57 12.27
C HIS A 193 -24.24 2.92 13.70
N VAL A 194 -23.06 3.52 13.89
CA VAL A 194 -22.58 3.99 15.20
C VAL A 194 -22.33 5.49 15.19
N GLY A 195 -21.71 5.97 14.11
CA GLY A 195 -21.31 7.36 13.96
C GLY A 195 -19.81 7.50 13.74
N THR A 196 -19.32 8.71 13.95
CA THR A 196 -17.92 9.08 13.73
C THR A 196 -17.19 9.23 15.06
N ILE A 197 -16.01 8.63 15.15
CA ILE A 197 -15.11 8.70 16.31
C ILE A 197 -13.93 9.56 15.88
N VAL A 198 -13.75 10.69 16.54
CA VAL A 198 -12.59 11.56 16.31
C VAL A 198 -11.44 11.08 17.20
N ILE A 199 -10.30 10.78 16.60
CA ILE A 199 -9.08 10.36 17.29
C ILE A 199 -8.20 11.58 17.55
N GLU A 200 -8.09 12.43 16.55
CA GLU A 200 -7.26 13.63 16.60
C GLU A 200 -8.01 14.76 15.90
N ASP A 201 -8.27 15.80 16.68
CA ASP A 201 -8.94 17.01 16.24
C ASP A 201 -7.99 18.17 16.51
N ASN A 202 -7.13 18.49 15.55
CA ASN A 202 -6.24 19.66 15.65
C ASN A 202 -6.88 20.87 14.94
N GLN A 203 -8.21 20.92 14.90
CA GLN A 203 -8.97 21.94 14.18
C GLN A 203 -8.75 23.36 14.71
N ASP A 204 -8.15 23.54 15.88
CA ASP A 204 -7.74 24.84 16.41
C ASP A 204 -6.69 25.52 15.52
N THR A 205 -5.92 24.74 14.73
CA THR A 205 -4.89 25.31 13.85
C THR A 205 -5.40 25.66 12.44
N ALA A 206 -6.64 25.27 12.07
CA ALA A 206 -7.21 25.52 10.74
C ALA A 206 -8.51 26.35 10.76
N LYS A 207 -9.27 26.34 11.87
CA LYS A 207 -10.47 27.18 12.03
C LYS A 207 -10.13 28.65 12.33
N THR A 208 -8.98 28.91 12.95
CA THR A 208 -8.55 30.27 13.31
C THR A 208 -8.33 31.19 12.10
N GLN A 209 -8.14 30.69 10.87
CA GLN A 209 -7.94 31.55 9.69
C GLN A 209 -9.16 31.73 8.79
N GLN A 210 -10.24 30.97 9.00
CA GLN A 210 -11.48 31.14 8.21
C GLN A 210 -12.50 32.03 8.93
N ASP A 211 -12.45 32.05 10.26
CA ASP A 211 -13.30 32.92 11.09
C ASP A 211 -12.75 34.37 11.14
N ASP A 212 -11.42 34.57 11.13
CA ASP A 212 -10.82 35.92 11.10
C ASP A 212 -11.00 36.62 9.74
N ASN A 213 -10.88 35.89 8.62
CA ASN A 213 -11.03 36.46 7.27
C ASN A 213 -12.50 36.82 6.96
N SER A 214 -13.47 36.01 7.41
CA SER A 214 -14.89 36.32 7.23
C SER A 214 -15.38 37.45 8.14
N THR A 215 -14.76 37.62 9.32
CA THR A 215 -15.04 38.74 10.24
C THR A 215 -14.49 40.07 9.72
N MET A 216 -13.32 40.07 9.08
CA MET A 216 -12.75 41.26 8.43
C MET A 216 -13.59 41.72 7.23
N ASP A 217 -14.05 40.79 6.38
CA ASP A 217 -14.88 41.13 5.21
C ASP A 217 -16.24 41.72 5.61
N PHE A 218 -16.88 41.23 6.68
CA PHE A 218 -18.15 41.76 7.17
C PHE A 218 -18.00 43.17 7.79
N ASN A 219 -16.92 43.40 8.54
CA ASN A 219 -16.64 44.71 9.13
C ASN A 219 -16.27 45.76 8.07
N PHE A 220 -15.57 45.36 7.00
CA PHE A 220 -15.24 46.25 5.89
C PHE A 220 -16.48 46.66 5.08
N LEU A 221 -17.47 45.77 4.94
CA LEU A 221 -18.75 46.08 4.29
C LEU A 221 -19.68 46.97 5.13
N LEU A 222 -19.59 46.92 6.47
CA LEU A 222 -20.38 47.77 7.37
C LEU A 222 -19.76 49.16 7.59
N ASN A 223 -18.44 49.30 7.47
CA ASN A 223 -17.76 50.58 7.71
C ASN A 223 -17.72 51.50 6.48
N ASN A 224 -18.22 51.05 5.32
CA ASN A 224 -18.22 51.80 4.06
C ASN A 224 -19.65 52.16 3.59
N ARG A 225 -20.60 52.24 4.52
CA ARG A 225 -21.97 52.71 4.31
C ARG A 225 -22.33 53.76 5.35
#